data_AF-A0A2E6PRY5-F1
#
_entry.id   AF-A0A2E6PRY5-F1
#
_cell.length_a   1.000
_cell.length_b   1.000
_cell.length_c   1.000
_cell.angle_alpha   90.00
_cell.angle_beta   90.00
_cell.angle_gamma   90.00
#
_symmetry.space_group_name_H-M   'P 1'
#
loop_
_entity.id
_entity.type
_entity.pdbx_description
1 polymer ?
#
loop_
_entity_poly.entity_id
_entity_poly.type
_entity_poly.pdbx_seq_one_letter_code
_entity_poly.pdbx_strand_id
1 'polypeptide(L)'
;MKKDLNKIAKIEKAIKDKYGEEAIQNPKGSWNKEKEEKYLENLKDFYKTSSRSKNTEQSNGFKIKSKKTKHGTERTCPVCSSYSFSANDDFYMTKYKCCFNCYIQYIQGGREERWKSGWRPNN
;
A
#
# COMPACT_ATOMS: atom_id res chain seq x y z
N MET A 1 -19.74 30.74 17.86
CA MET A 1 -20.97 29.93 17.81
C MET A 1 -21.13 29.17 19.12
N LYS A 2 -22.21 29.38 19.88
CA LYS A 2 -22.52 28.57 21.07
C LYS A 2 -22.92 27.17 20.61
N LYS A 3 -22.16 26.15 21.01
CA LYS A 3 -22.52 24.77 20.76
C LYS A 3 -23.68 24.40 21.69
N ASP A 4 -24.75 23.87 21.11
CA ASP A 4 -25.91 23.40 21.86
C ASP A 4 -25.58 22.06 22.53
N LEU A 5 -25.46 22.08 23.85
CA LEU A 5 -25.09 20.91 24.67
C LEU A 5 -26.12 19.78 24.52
N ASN A 6 -27.41 20.10 24.30
CA ASN A 6 -28.47 19.11 24.13
C ASN A 6 -28.32 18.33 22.82
N LYS A 7 -27.85 18.99 21.75
CA LYS A 7 -27.58 18.33 20.47
C LYS A 7 -26.37 17.40 20.56
N ILE A 8 -25.33 17.81 21.28
CA ILE A 8 -24.13 16.99 21.50
C ILE A 8 -24.48 15.72 22.27
N ALA A 9 -25.21 15.83 23.38
CA ALA A 9 -25.62 14.67 24.17
C ALA A 9 -26.49 13.67 23.38
N LYS A 10 -27.38 14.15 22.50
CA LYS A 10 -28.16 13.29 21.60
C LYS A 10 -27.27 12.52 20.62
N ILE A 11 -26.25 13.18 20.08
CA ILE A 11 -25.30 12.57 19.15
C ILE A 11 -24.44 11.53 19.87
N GLU A 12 -23.90 11.84 21.05
CA GLU A 12 -23.11 10.91 21.86
C GLU A 12 -23.93 9.67 22.22
N LYS A 13 -25.20 9.83 22.62
CA LYS A 13 -26.10 8.69 22.87
C LYS A 13 -26.31 7.82 21.63
N ALA A 14 -26.57 8.43 20.47
CA ALA A 14 -26.75 7.68 19.23
C ALA A 14 -25.46 6.95 18.78
N ILE A 15 -24.29 7.53 19.04
CA ILE A 15 -22.99 6.90 18.79
C ILE A 15 -22.76 5.73 19.75
N LYS A 16 -23.10 5.90 21.04
CA LYS A 16 -23.06 4.84 22.06
C LYS A 16 -23.84 3.61 21.61
N ASP A 17 -25.09 3.83 21.20
CA ASP A 17 -26.03 2.77 20.88
C ASP A 17 -25.61 2.01 19.60
N LYS A 18 -24.92 2.67 18.66
CA LYS A 18 -24.48 2.06 17.39
C LYS A 18 -23.09 1.41 17.45
N TYR A 19 -22.14 2.04 18.14
CA TYR A 19 -20.71 1.72 18.05
C TYR A 19 -20.07 1.37 19.40
N GLY A 20 -20.84 1.38 20.50
CA GLY A 20 -20.36 1.07 21.84
C GLY A 20 -19.72 2.26 22.57
N GLU A 21 -19.33 2.03 23.82
CA GLU A 21 -18.80 3.08 24.71
C GLU A 21 -17.44 3.59 24.27
N GLU A 22 -16.63 2.76 23.61
CA GLU A 22 -15.30 3.11 23.12
C GLU A 22 -15.35 4.25 22.08
N ALA A 23 -16.43 4.33 21.29
CA ALA A 23 -16.57 5.30 20.20
C ALA A 23 -16.82 6.75 20.67
N ILE A 24 -17.25 6.94 21.92
CA ILE A 24 -17.46 8.26 22.53
C ILE A 24 -16.23 8.70 23.31
N GLN A 25 -15.35 7.77 23.69
CA GLN A 25 -14.17 8.09 24.47
C GLN A 25 -13.29 9.08 23.71
N ASN A 26 -12.82 10.10 24.42
CA ASN A 26 -11.84 11.02 23.86
C ASN A 26 -10.57 10.22 23.52
N PRO A 27 -10.06 10.25 22.28
CA PRO A 27 -8.84 9.54 21.91
C PRO A 27 -7.64 9.87 22.82
N LYS A 28 -7.61 11.11 23.36
CA LYS A 28 -6.58 11.58 24.30
C LYS A 28 -6.79 11.04 25.73
N GLY A 29 -8.00 10.64 26.09
CA GLY A 29 -8.31 10.14 27.44
C GLY A 29 -7.62 8.81 27.76
N SER A 30 -7.28 8.03 26.75
CA SER A 30 -6.56 6.76 26.92
C SER A 30 -5.02 6.91 26.94
N TRP A 31 -4.50 8.13 26.90
CA TRP A 31 -3.05 8.40 26.87
C TRP A 31 -2.46 8.33 28.29
N ASN A 32 -1.83 7.20 28.63
CA ASN A 32 -1.14 6.98 29.89
C ASN A 32 0.39 7.13 29.74
N LYS A 33 1.10 7.24 30.87
CA LYS A 33 2.57 7.36 30.88
C LYS A 33 3.27 6.21 30.14
N GLU A 34 2.77 4.98 30.28
CA GLU A 34 3.32 3.82 29.59
C GLU A 34 3.19 3.90 28.06
N LYS A 35 2.05 4.40 27.54
CA LYS A 35 1.88 4.63 26.09
C LYS A 35 2.78 5.75 25.60
N GLU A 36 3.00 6.78 26.41
CA GLU A 36 3.93 7.86 26.09
C GLU A 36 5.37 7.35 25.97
N GLU A 37 5.82 6.54 26.92
CA GLU A 37 7.14 5.90 26.88
C GLU A 37 7.31 5.00 25.65
N LYS A 38 6.32 4.14 25.37
CA LYS A 38 6.30 3.29 24.16
C LYS A 38 6.30 4.12 22.88
N TYR A 39 5.57 5.23 22.86
CA TYR A 39 5.54 6.13 21.71
C TYR A 39 6.92 6.75 21.45
N LEU A 40 7.61 7.21 22.50
CA LEU A 40 8.96 7.77 22.39
C LEU A 40 9.99 6.71 21.96
N GLU A 41 9.85 5.46 22.43
CA GLU A 41 10.68 4.34 21.99
C GLU A 41 10.49 4.05 20.49
N ASN A 42 9.24 3.90 20.04
CA ASN A 42 8.89 3.72 18.63
C ASN A 42 9.42 4.86 17.75
N LEU A 43 9.34 6.10 18.24
CA LEU A 43 9.86 7.27 17.55
C LEU A 43 11.38 7.17 17.37
N LYS A 44 12.12 6.82 18.43
CA LYS A 44 13.58 6.61 18.37
C LYS A 44 13.94 5.52 17.36
N ASP A 45 13.23 4.41 17.37
CA ASP A 45 13.52 3.28 16.47
C ASP A 45 13.17 3.56 15.01
N PHE A 46 12.11 4.32 14.75
CA PHE A 46 11.80 4.83 13.41
C PHE A 46 12.95 5.67 12.86
N TYR A 47 13.48 6.61 13.66
CA TYR A 47 14.59 7.45 13.23
C TYR A 47 15.89 6.66 13.03
N LYS A 48 16.20 5.69 13.90
CA LYS A 48 17.32 4.74 13.70
C LYS A 48 17.18 3.95 12.39
N THR A 49 15.96 3.58 12.02
CA THR A 49 15.70 2.81 10.79
C THR A 49 15.74 3.70 9.54
N SER A 50 15.30 4.96 9.66
CA SER A 50 15.29 5.94 8.56
C SER A 50 16.69 6.41 8.14
N SER A 51 17.69 6.25 9.01
CA SER A 51 19.10 6.51 8.69
C SER A 51 19.78 5.36 7.93
N ARG A 52 19.09 4.23 7.69
CA ARG A 52 19.58 3.18 6.78
C ARG A 52 19.97 3.81 5.43
N SER A 53 21.23 3.60 5.09
CA SER A 53 22.05 4.37 4.15
C SER A 53 21.34 4.83 2.88
N LYS A 54 21.26 6.15 2.69
CA LYS A 54 21.19 6.72 1.33
C LYS A 54 22.58 6.49 0.72
N ASN A 55 22.71 5.46 -0.12
CA ASN A 55 23.93 5.27 -0.92
C ASN A 55 24.19 6.59 -1.66
N THR A 56 25.27 7.25 -1.27
CA THR A 56 25.69 8.53 -1.84
C THR A 56 26.85 8.20 -2.75
N GLU A 57 26.61 8.33 -4.05
CA GLU A 57 27.65 8.12 -5.06
C GLU A 57 28.22 9.49 -5.43
N GLN A 58 29.55 9.58 -5.55
CA GLN A 58 30.22 10.78 -6.07
C GLN A 58 30.37 10.63 -7.58
N SER A 59 29.74 11.51 -8.33
CA SER A 59 29.96 11.64 -9.78
C SER A 59 30.30 13.10 -10.07
N ASN A 60 31.43 13.32 -10.76
CA ASN A 60 31.89 14.62 -11.25
C ASN A 60 31.87 15.76 -10.19
N GLY A 61 32.34 15.48 -8.96
CA GLY A 61 32.44 16.48 -7.89
C GLY A 61 31.14 16.78 -7.12
N PHE A 62 30.01 16.23 -7.53
CA PHE A 62 28.72 16.39 -6.83
C PHE A 62 28.30 15.11 -6.10
N LYS A 63 27.72 15.26 -4.90
CA LYS A 63 27.15 14.14 -4.12
C LYS A 63 25.71 13.90 -4.56
N ILE A 64 25.48 12.85 -5.34
CA ILE A 64 24.13 12.47 -5.79
C ILE A 64 23.56 11.40 -4.83
N LYS A 65 22.38 11.68 -4.27
CA LYS A 65 21.61 10.71 -3.49
C LYS A 65 20.77 9.87 -4.46
N SER A 66 21.25 8.69 -4.85
CA SER A 66 20.48 7.81 -5.74
C SER A 66 19.38 7.10 -4.96
N LYS A 67 18.12 7.45 -5.23
CA LYS A 67 16.97 6.67 -4.75
C LYS A 67 16.79 5.53 -5.74
N LYS A 68 17.40 4.37 -5.47
CA LYS A 68 17.21 3.17 -6.32
C LYS A 68 15.71 2.85 -6.36
N THR A 69 15.05 3.13 -7.48
CA THR A 69 13.77 2.51 -7.83
C THR A 69 14.07 1.04 -8.04
N LYS A 70 13.76 0.21 -7.04
CA LYS A 70 14.20 -1.20 -6.99
C LYS A 70 13.64 -2.09 -8.10
N HIS A 71 12.70 -1.61 -8.90
CA HIS A 71 12.19 -2.33 -10.06
C HIS A 71 11.92 -1.36 -11.20
N GLY A 72 12.69 -1.47 -12.29
CA GLY A 72 12.11 -1.25 -13.61
C GLY A 72 11.26 -2.47 -13.90
N THR A 73 9.94 -2.36 -13.78
CA THR A 73 9.07 -3.41 -14.27
C THR A 73 9.12 -3.35 -15.79
N GLU A 74 9.55 -4.44 -16.42
CA GLU A 74 9.40 -4.58 -17.86
C GLU A 74 7.90 -4.64 -18.15
N ARG A 75 7.33 -3.50 -18.58
CA ARG A 75 5.88 -3.34 -18.81
C ARG A 75 5.43 -3.95 -20.13
N THR A 76 6.33 -4.58 -20.88
CA THR A 76 6.02 -5.25 -22.13
C THR A 76 5.42 -6.61 -21.84
N CYS A 77 4.21 -6.88 -22.34
CA CYS A 77 3.59 -8.18 -22.17
C CYS A 77 4.37 -9.25 -22.97
N PRO A 78 4.78 -10.38 -22.37
CA PRO A 78 5.53 -11.41 -23.08
C PRO A 78 4.70 -12.22 -24.09
N VAL A 79 3.37 -12.05 -24.13
CA VAL A 79 2.45 -12.86 -24.97
C VAL A 79 2.08 -12.12 -26.24
N CYS A 80 1.80 -10.81 -26.15
CA CYS A 80 1.41 -9.98 -27.29
C CYS A 80 2.40 -8.84 -27.58
N SER A 81 3.52 -8.78 -26.86
CA SER A 81 4.56 -7.75 -26.97
C SER A 81 4.07 -6.30 -26.85
N SER A 82 2.82 -6.09 -26.40
CA SER A 82 2.26 -4.76 -26.20
C SER A 82 2.78 -4.16 -24.91
N TYR A 83 3.16 -2.89 -24.96
CA TYR A 83 3.52 -2.15 -23.75
C TYR A 83 2.27 -1.84 -22.91
N SER A 84 2.30 -2.22 -21.64
CA SER A 84 1.22 -2.02 -20.67
C SER A 84 1.20 -0.56 -20.19
N PHE A 85 0.30 0.23 -20.75
CA PHE A 85 0.00 1.59 -20.29
C PHE A 85 -1.16 1.66 -19.28
N SER A 86 -1.98 0.61 -19.17
CA SER A 86 -3.19 0.65 -18.36
C SER A 86 -2.95 0.20 -16.91
N ALA A 87 -3.63 0.83 -15.95
CA ALA A 87 -3.61 0.39 -14.55
C ALA A 87 -4.23 -1.01 -14.37
N ASN A 88 -5.15 -1.40 -15.26
CA ASN A 88 -5.76 -2.72 -15.24
C ASN A 88 -4.71 -3.81 -15.44
N ASP A 89 -3.73 -3.58 -16.31
CA ASP A 89 -2.66 -4.54 -16.57
C ASP A 89 -1.71 -4.74 -15.39
N ASP A 90 -1.54 -3.77 -14.48
CA ASP A 90 -0.57 -3.86 -13.37
C ASP A 90 -0.82 -5.09 -12.49
N PHE A 91 -2.09 -5.38 -12.21
CA PHE A 91 -2.49 -6.55 -11.43
C PHE A 91 -2.14 -7.86 -12.15
N TYR A 92 -2.48 -7.97 -13.43
CA TYR A 92 -2.27 -9.20 -14.21
C TYR A 92 -0.80 -9.41 -14.56
N MET A 93 -0.03 -8.34 -14.80
CA MET A 93 1.41 -8.41 -15.01
C MET A 93 2.13 -8.88 -13.75
N THR A 94 1.66 -8.48 -12.56
CA THR A 94 2.23 -8.93 -11.29
C THR A 94 1.88 -10.39 -10.98
N LYS A 95 0.61 -10.78 -11.15
CA LYS A 95 0.12 -12.11 -10.75
C LYS A 95 0.33 -13.20 -11.80
N TYR A 96 0.07 -12.89 -13.07
CA TYR A 96 0.02 -13.84 -14.18
C TYR A 96 1.12 -13.62 -15.24
N LYS A 97 1.91 -12.55 -15.11
CA LYS A 97 2.97 -12.16 -16.06
C LYS A 97 2.44 -11.92 -17.48
N CYS A 98 1.23 -11.39 -17.63
CA CYS A 98 0.66 -10.97 -18.91
C CYS A 98 -0.27 -9.76 -18.76
N CYS A 99 -0.58 -9.08 -19.86
CA CYS A 99 -1.56 -8.00 -19.86
C CYS A 99 -2.98 -8.54 -19.61
N PHE A 100 -3.91 -7.64 -19.32
CA PHE A 100 -5.31 -7.95 -19.07
C PHE A 100 -5.97 -8.67 -20.24
N ASN A 101 -5.70 -8.22 -21.48
CA ASN A 101 -6.29 -8.82 -22.67
C ASN A 101 -5.86 -10.29 -22.83
N CYS A 102 -4.58 -10.59 -22.61
CA CYS A 102 -4.08 -11.97 -22.64
C CYS A 102 -4.63 -12.81 -21.50
N TYR A 103 -4.85 -12.21 -20.32
CA TYR A 103 -5.51 -12.89 -19.22
C TYR A 103 -6.93 -13.33 -19.62
N ILE A 104 -7.73 -12.44 -20.19
CA ILE A 104 -9.09 -12.78 -20.66
C ILE A 104 -9.04 -13.88 -21.72
N GLN A 105 -8.15 -13.74 -22.71
CA GLN A 105 -8.10 -14.66 -23.84
C GLN A 105 -7.64 -16.07 -23.48
N TYR A 106 -6.66 -16.20 -22.57
CA TYR A 106 -5.93 -17.46 -22.38
C TYR A 106 -6.02 -18.06 -20.97
N ILE A 107 -6.39 -17.28 -19.96
CA ILE A 107 -6.40 -17.72 -18.55
C ILE A 107 -7.83 -17.80 -18.02
N GLN A 108 -8.64 -16.77 -18.32
CA GLN A 108 -10.03 -16.72 -17.89
C GLN A 108 -10.83 -17.90 -18.49
N GLY A 109 -11.73 -18.48 -17.68
CA GLY A 109 -12.54 -19.63 -18.07
C GLY A 109 -11.91 -21.00 -17.77
N GLY A 110 -11.16 -21.13 -16.68
CA GLY A 110 -10.69 -22.43 -16.16
C GLY A 110 -9.37 -22.95 -16.73
N ARG A 111 -8.63 -22.13 -17.48
CA ARG A 111 -7.33 -22.48 -18.08
C ARG A 111 -6.13 -22.06 -17.21
N GLU A 112 -6.37 -21.68 -15.96
CA GLU A 112 -5.35 -21.20 -15.05
C GLU A 112 -4.31 -22.27 -14.70
N GLU A 113 -4.72 -23.52 -14.51
CA GLU A 113 -3.79 -24.63 -14.24
C GLU A 113 -2.84 -24.88 -15.43
N ARG A 114 -3.36 -24.74 -16.66
CA ARG A 114 -2.54 -24.78 -17.88
C ARG A 114 -1.58 -23.60 -17.98
N TRP A 115 -1.97 -22.43 -17.49
CA TRP A 115 -1.08 -21.28 -17.43
C TRP A 115 0.04 -21.44 -16.39
N LYS A 116 -0.29 -22.03 -15.24
CA LYS A 116 0.66 -22.36 -14.16
C LYS A 116 1.67 -23.43 -14.58
N SER A 117 1.27 -24.39 -15.41
CA SER A 117 2.18 -25.41 -15.96
C SER A 117 3.18 -24.88 -17.00
N GLY A 118 3.11 -23.58 -17.33
CA GLY A 118 4.08 -22.91 -18.20
C GLY A 118 3.65 -22.78 -19.67
N TRP A 119 2.45 -23.22 -20.03
CA TRP A 119 1.96 -23.06 -21.41
C TRP A 119 1.73 -21.57 -21.75
N ARG A 120 2.16 -21.16 -22.94
CA ARG A 120 1.91 -19.82 -23.51
C ARG A 120 1.44 -19.92 -24.96
N PRO A 121 0.57 -19.01 -25.43
CA PRO A 121 0.20 -18.95 -26.84
C PRO A 121 1.43 -18.56 -27.68
N ASN A 122 1.68 -19.28 -28.78
CA ASN A 122 2.84 -19.11 -29.68
C ASN A 122 4.21 -19.53 -29.11
N ASN A 123 4.22 -20.38 -28.08
CA ASN A 123 5.42 -21.13 -27.68
C ASN A 123 5.46 -22.51 -28.32
#